data_AF-A0A6G1SUT1-F1
#
_entry.id   AF-A0A6G1SUT1-F1
#
_cell.length_a   1.000
_cell.length_b   1.000
_cell.length_c   1.000
_cell.angle_alpha   90.00
_cell.angle_beta   90.00
_cell.angle_gamma   90.00
#
_symmetry.space_group_name_H-M   'P 1'
#
loop_
_entity.id
_entity.type
_entity.pdbx_description
1 polymer ?
#
loop_
_entity_poly.entity_id
_entity_poly.type
_entity_poly.pdbx_seq_one_letter_code
_entity_poly.pdbx_strand_id
1 'polypeptide(L)'
;MVHPGLAPDAIPEFPEGVEMRRAQGDDLDAVRRLWADAYGDLSDGERTIDARLDGASWVGLLSADGEPAAFAVNGEVEEANGRILGAGVDPDFRGRGYGALVVAAAMYQLTTRDARRATIEVRPDIPQGLRLCRDLGFSPDRAGLEYRRSTDEAEIQEQREQRRVAGVKARFGKWR
;
A
#
# COMPACT_ATOMS: atom_id res chain seq x y z
N MET A 1 -15.89 13.89 -12.16
CA MET A 1 -15.56 15.05 -11.31
C MET A 1 -14.18 14.77 -10.74
N VAL A 2 -13.17 15.55 -11.12
CA VAL A 2 -11.79 15.40 -10.58
C VAL A 2 -11.80 16.02 -9.18
N HIS A 3 -11.32 15.30 -8.17
CA HIS A 3 -11.31 15.80 -6.79
C HIS A 3 -10.36 17.01 -6.69
N PRO A 4 -10.74 18.13 -6.02
CA PRO A 4 -9.95 19.36 -6.01
C PRO A 4 -8.56 19.25 -5.34
N GLY A 5 -8.30 18.16 -4.60
CA GLY A 5 -6.97 17.82 -4.08
C GLY A 5 -6.12 16.92 -4.99
N LEU A 6 -6.60 16.60 -6.19
CA LEU A 6 -5.98 15.69 -7.14
C LEU A 6 -5.96 16.31 -8.53
N ALA A 7 -5.01 17.20 -8.80
CA ALA A 7 -4.59 17.41 -10.17
C ALA A 7 -3.68 16.23 -10.53
N PRO A 8 -4.08 15.30 -11.43
CA PRO A 8 -3.27 14.14 -11.80
C PRO A 8 -1.88 14.52 -12.34
N ASP A 9 -1.76 15.74 -12.87
CA ASP A 9 -0.53 16.26 -13.45
C ASP A 9 0.23 17.21 -12.50
N ALA A 10 -0.27 17.44 -11.28
CA ALA A 10 0.43 18.26 -10.30
C ALA A 10 1.59 17.47 -9.70
N ILE A 11 2.79 18.00 -9.88
CA ILE A 11 4.00 17.50 -9.26
C ILE A 11 3.82 17.61 -7.73
N PRO A 12 3.93 16.51 -6.96
CA PRO A 12 3.86 16.59 -5.51
C PRO A 12 4.98 17.46 -4.95
N GLU A 13 4.63 18.34 -4.02
CA GLU A 13 5.60 19.13 -3.27
C GLU A 13 6.13 18.32 -2.07
N PHE A 14 7.45 18.29 -1.91
CA PHE A 14 8.11 17.63 -0.80
C PHE A 14 8.65 18.67 0.19
N PRO A 15 8.47 18.49 1.50
CA PRO A 15 9.07 19.35 2.51
C PRO A 15 10.60 19.36 2.43
N GLU A 16 11.22 20.38 3.01
CA GLU A 16 12.68 20.40 3.19
C GLU A 16 13.16 19.16 3.96
N GLY A 17 14.29 18.59 3.55
CA GLY A 17 14.83 17.35 4.12
C GLY A 17 14.11 16.07 3.67
N VAL A 18 13.07 16.17 2.84
CA VAL A 18 12.35 15.03 2.28
C VAL A 18 12.60 14.95 0.77
N GLU A 19 13.05 13.79 0.30
CA GLU A 19 13.31 13.54 -1.11
C GLU A 19 12.58 12.29 -1.56
N MET A 20 12.00 12.32 -2.76
CA MET A 20 11.41 11.17 -3.42
C MET A 20 12.12 10.92 -4.74
N ARG A 21 12.59 9.70 -4.95
CA ARG A 21 13.28 9.30 -6.18
C ARG A 21 12.88 7.91 -6.63
N ARG A 22 13.23 7.57 -7.88
CA ARG A 22 13.16 6.18 -8.35
C ARG A 22 14.21 5.35 -7.62
N ALA A 23 13.79 4.22 -7.08
CA ALA A 23 14.68 3.23 -6.48
C ALA A 23 15.61 2.64 -7.55
N GLN A 24 16.87 2.46 -7.17
CA GLN A 24 17.92 1.78 -7.94
C GLN A 24 18.09 0.35 -7.42
N GLY A 25 18.95 -0.44 -8.08
CA GLY A 25 19.11 -1.86 -7.75
C GLY A 25 19.56 -2.13 -6.31
N ASP A 26 20.38 -1.26 -5.75
CA ASP A 26 20.88 -1.30 -4.37
C ASP A 26 19.83 -0.86 -3.33
N ASP A 27 18.75 -0.19 -3.75
CA ASP A 27 17.66 0.20 -2.87
C ASP A 27 16.63 -0.91 -2.62
N LEU A 28 16.62 -1.97 -3.44
CA LEU A 28 15.55 -2.97 -3.39
C LEU A 28 15.48 -3.69 -2.05
N ASP A 29 16.62 -3.91 -1.40
CA ASP A 29 16.65 -4.47 -0.05
C ASP A 29 16.06 -3.53 0.99
N ALA A 30 16.28 -2.21 0.85
CA ALA A 30 15.64 -1.21 1.70
C ALA A 30 14.13 -1.18 1.47
N VAL A 31 13.67 -1.28 0.22
CA VAL A 31 12.25 -1.33 -0.12
C VAL A 31 11.58 -2.58 0.44
N ARG A 32 12.22 -3.76 0.33
CA ARG A 32 11.73 -5.01 0.94
C ARG A 32 11.56 -4.88 2.45
N ARG A 33 12.57 -4.32 3.12
CA ARG A 33 12.53 -4.08 4.57
C ARG A 33 11.39 -3.13 4.93
N LEU A 34 11.31 -1.97 4.27
CA LEU A 34 10.23 -1.01 4.49
C LEU A 34 8.85 -1.63 4.25
N TRP A 35 8.70 -2.49 3.24
CA TRP A 35 7.44 -3.20 2.97
C TRP A 35 7.10 -4.14 4.12
N ALA A 36 8.04 -4.98 4.56
CA ALA A 36 7.82 -5.86 5.70
C ALA A 36 7.46 -5.08 6.96
N ASP A 37 8.21 -4.03 7.29
CA ASP A 37 8.03 -3.23 8.51
C ASP A 37 6.73 -2.42 8.48
N ALA A 38 6.34 -1.89 7.31
CA ALA A 38 5.12 -1.10 7.17
C ALA A 38 3.85 -1.93 7.43
N TYR A 39 3.85 -3.21 7.03
CA TYR A 39 2.69 -4.09 7.14
C TYR A 39 2.77 -5.04 8.35
N GLY A 40 3.95 -5.32 8.89
CA GLY A 40 4.15 -6.25 10.00
C GLY A 40 3.51 -7.62 9.72
N ASP A 41 2.72 -8.12 10.67
CA ASP A 41 1.96 -9.38 10.55
C ASP A 41 0.95 -9.38 9.38
N LEU A 42 0.65 -8.21 8.81
CA LEU A 42 -0.24 -8.07 7.66
C LEU A 42 0.50 -8.12 6.32
N SER A 43 1.82 -8.34 6.33
CA SER A 43 2.63 -8.49 5.13
C SER A 43 2.29 -9.79 4.39
N ASP A 44 2.35 -9.77 3.06
CA ASP A 44 2.06 -10.94 2.20
C ASP A 44 3.26 -11.91 2.07
N GLY A 45 4.30 -11.68 2.87
CA GLY A 45 5.54 -12.46 2.86
C GLY A 45 6.53 -12.06 1.76
N GLU A 46 7.78 -12.43 1.95
CA GLU A 46 8.92 -12.01 1.12
C GLU A 46 8.74 -12.39 -0.36
N ARG A 47 8.28 -13.61 -0.67
CA ARG A 47 8.06 -14.05 -2.06
C ARG A 47 7.02 -13.21 -2.80
N THR A 48 5.98 -12.76 -2.10
CA THR A 48 4.95 -11.92 -2.72
C THR A 48 5.49 -10.50 -2.96
N ILE A 49 6.32 -10.00 -2.04
CA ILE A 49 7.03 -8.73 -2.20
C ILE A 49 7.95 -8.81 -3.42
N ASP A 50 8.78 -9.86 -3.52
CA ASP A 50 9.67 -10.08 -4.67
C ASP A 50 8.91 -10.13 -5.99
N ALA A 51 7.84 -10.92 -6.07
CA ALA A 51 7.04 -11.00 -7.28
C ALA A 51 6.43 -9.65 -7.69
N ARG A 52 6.05 -8.81 -6.72
CA ARG A 52 5.55 -7.45 -7.00
C ARG A 52 6.66 -6.50 -7.44
N LEU A 53 7.86 -6.61 -6.88
CA LEU A 53 9.01 -5.80 -7.27
C LEU A 53 9.52 -6.19 -8.67
N ASP A 54 9.58 -7.48 -8.98
CA ASP A 54 9.98 -8.00 -10.30
C ASP A 54 9.00 -7.56 -11.40
N GLY A 55 7.70 -7.49 -11.08
CA GLY A 55 6.65 -7.02 -11.98
C GLY A 55 6.40 -5.50 -11.95
N ALA A 56 7.21 -4.73 -11.22
CA ALA A 56 6.99 -3.30 -11.06
C ALA A 56 7.42 -2.52 -12.30
N SER A 57 6.56 -1.62 -12.79
CA SER A 57 6.92 -0.63 -13.82
C SER A 57 7.71 0.54 -13.22
N TRP A 58 7.50 0.81 -11.93
CA TRP A 58 8.18 1.85 -11.16
C TRP A 58 8.18 1.52 -9.67
N VAL A 59 9.32 1.78 -9.02
CA VAL A 59 9.50 1.71 -7.57
C VAL A 59 10.03 3.06 -7.12
N GLY A 60 9.31 3.70 -6.22
CA GLY A 60 9.66 4.96 -5.61
C GLY A 60 10.13 4.78 -4.18
N LEU A 61 11.23 5.45 -3.83
CA LEU A 61 11.78 5.49 -2.48
C LEU A 61 11.80 6.95 -1.99
N LEU A 62 11.16 7.16 -0.83
CA LEU A 62 11.17 8.42 -0.12
C LEU A 62 12.19 8.32 1.01
N SER A 63 13.12 9.25 1.03
CA SER A 63 14.06 9.46 2.13
C SER A 63 13.69 10.71 2.91
N ALA A 64 13.84 10.66 4.23
CA ALA A 64 13.74 11.82 5.11
C ALA A 64 15.04 11.92 5.91
N ASP A 65 15.67 13.09 5.89
CA ASP A 65 16.95 13.34 6.56
C ASP A 65 18.07 12.36 6.14
N GLY A 66 18.01 11.91 4.88
CA GLY A 66 18.97 10.94 4.30
C GLY A 66 18.65 9.47 4.56
N GLU A 67 17.59 9.16 5.33
CA GLU A 67 17.20 7.80 5.68
C GLU A 67 15.96 7.34 4.91
N PRO A 68 15.93 6.10 4.38
CA PRO A 68 14.74 5.52 3.75
C PRO A 68 13.55 5.49 4.74
N ALA A 69 12.45 6.15 4.39
CA ALA A 69 11.32 6.36 5.28
C ALA A 69 9.99 5.83 4.72
N ALA A 70 9.81 5.81 3.40
CA ALA A 70 8.60 5.31 2.77
C ALA A 70 8.86 4.85 1.34
N PHE A 71 7.93 4.07 0.79
CA PHE A 71 8.00 3.60 -0.59
C PHE A 71 6.62 3.58 -1.24
N ALA A 72 6.61 3.54 -2.57
CA ALA A 72 5.44 3.14 -3.35
C ALA A 72 5.87 2.37 -4.61
N VAL A 73 5.03 1.44 -5.05
CA VAL A 73 5.29 0.58 -6.19
C VAL A 73 4.10 0.62 -7.14
N ASN A 74 4.39 0.85 -8.43
CA ASN A 74 3.42 0.81 -9.51
C ASN A 74 3.62 -0.42 -10.39
N GLY A 75 2.52 -0.98 -10.86
CA GLY A 75 2.49 -1.96 -11.95
C GLY A 75 2.40 -1.28 -13.31
N GLU A 76 2.33 -2.09 -14.37
CA GLU A 76 2.11 -1.59 -15.72
C GLU A 76 0.74 -0.89 -15.86
N VAL A 77 0.67 0.06 -16.80
CA VAL A 77 -0.58 0.72 -17.17
C VAL A 77 -1.25 -0.11 -18.27
N GLU A 78 -2.46 -0.58 -18.00
CA GLU A 78 -3.25 -1.40 -18.94
C GLU A 78 -4.54 -0.68 -19.27
N GLU A 79 -4.83 -0.45 -20.56
CA GLU A 79 -6.06 0.23 -21.02
C GLU A 79 -6.31 1.57 -20.30
N ALA A 80 -5.24 2.35 -20.08
CA ALA A 80 -5.23 3.60 -19.32
C ALA A 80 -5.60 3.46 -17.81
N ASN A 81 -5.52 2.25 -17.25
CA ASN A 81 -5.65 2.00 -15.82
C ASN A 81 -4.29 1.65 -15.23
N GLY A 82 -3.78 2.51 -14.35
CA GLY A 82 -2.56 2.28 -13.58
C GLY A 82 -2.86 1.65 -12.23
N ARG A 83 -1.98 0.76 -11.76
CA ARG A 83 -2.12 0.08 -10.46
C ARG A 83 -0.98 0.45 -9.52
N ILE A 84 -1.33 0.85 -8.30
CA ILE A 84 -0.39 0.96 -7.19
C ILE A 84 -0.40 -0.40 -6.48
N LEU A 85 0.70 -1.15 -6.60
CA LEU A 85 0.85 -2.51 -6.08
C LEU A 85 1.12 -2.53 -4.56
N GLY A 86 1.65 -1.43 -4.04
CA GLY A 86 1.88 -1.26 -2.61
C GLY A 86 2.45 0.10 -2.30
N ALA A 87 2.17 0.58 -1.10
CA ALA A 87 2.80 1.75 -0.52
C ALA A 87 2.90 1.54 0.99
N GLY A 88 3.95 2.08 1.60
CA GLY A 88 4.20 1.89 3.02
C GLY A 88 5.11 2.97 3.58
N VAL A 89 4.96 3.20 4.88
CA VAL A 89 5.80 4.13 5.66
C VAL A 89 6.38 3.33 6.81
N ASP A 90 7.69 3.46 6.98
CA ASP A 90 8.41 2.94 8.13
C ASP A 90 7.70 3.36 9.43
N PRO A 91 7.51 2.45 10.41
CA PRO A 91 6.87 2.76 11.68
C PRO A 91 7.37 4.05 12.37
N ASP A 92 8.66 4.33 12.32
CA ASP A 92 9.29 5.46 13.01
C ASP A 92 9.04 6.81 12.32
N PHE A 93 8.59 6.77 11.06
CA PHE A 93 8.29 7.94 10.24
C PHE A 93 6.78 8.17 10.03
N ARG A 94 5.93 7.39 10.69
CA ARG A 94 4.47 7.56 10.62
C ARG A 94 4.01 8.88 11.25
N GLY A 95 2.82 9.33 10.84
CA GLY A 95 2.21 10.57 11.35
C GLY A 95 2.80 11.86 10.77
N ARG A 96 3.78 11.77 9.85
CA ARG A 96 4.45 12.92 9.22
C ARG A 96 3.89 13.28 7.82
N GLY A 97 2.83 12.61 7.38
CA GLY A 97 2.22 12.82 6.07
C GLY A 97 2.86 12.04 4.91
N TYR A 98 3.93 11.29 5.13
CA TYR A 98 4.69 10.61 4.06
C TYR A 98 3.87 9.59 3.27
N GLY A 99 2.88 8.95 3.89
CA GLY A 99 1.96 8.04 3.19
C GLY A 99 1.19 8.75 2.08
N ALA A 100 0.75 9.99 2.32
CA ALA A 100 0.09 10.80 1.30
C ALA A 100 1.07 11.21 0.18
N LEU A 101 2.30 11.59 0.55
CA LEU A 101 3.33 11.96 -0.42
C LEU A 101 3.68 10.80 -1.37
N VAL A 102 3.94 9.60 -0.85
CA VAL A 102 4.33 8.47 -1.71
C VAL A 102 3.19 7.98 -2.60
N VAL A 103 1.94 8.00 -2.11
CA VAL A 103 0.78 7.65 -2.95
C VAL A 103 0.53 8.72 -4.02
N ALA A 104 0.65 10.01 -3.68
CA ALA A 104 0.54 11.09 -4.67
C ALA A 104 1.65 10.99 -5.73
N ALA A 105 2.89 10.69 -5.34
CA ALA A 105 3.99 10.46 -6.26
C ALA A 105 3.75 9.24 -7.17
N ALA A 106 3.22 8.14 -6.63
CA ALA A 106 2.83 6.97 -7.41
C ALA A 106 1.76 7.31 -8.45
N MET A 107 0.74 8.09 -8.07
CA MET A 107 -0.30 8.56 -8.99
C MET A 107 0.28 9.46 -10.09
N TYR A 108 1.11 10.43 -9.74
CA TYR A 108 1.79 11.28 -10.72
C TYR A 108 2.64 10.45 -11.70
N GLN A 109 3.34 9.42 -11.22
CA GLN A 109 4.10 8.54 -12.11
C GLN A 109 3.20 7.76 -13.08
N LEU A 110 2.01 7.33 -12.65
CA LEU A 110 1.04 6.69 -13.55
C LEU A 110 0.54 7.65 -14.64
N THR A 111 0.38 8.94 -14.35
CA THR A 111 -0.12 9.92 -15.32
C THR A 111 0.93 10.24 -16.38
N THR A 112 2.22 10.21 -16.03
CA THR A 112 3.33 10.25 -17.02
C THR A 112 3.37 9.03 -17.95
N ARG A 113 2.56 8.00 -17.68
CA ARG A 113 2.41 6.76 -18.45
C ARG A 113 1.01 6.63 -19.06
N ASP A 114 0.34 7.75 -19.32
CA ASP A 114 -0.99 7.83 -19.94
C ASP A 114 -2.13 7.15 -19.16
N ALA A 115 -1.93 6.86 -17.86
CA ALA A 115 -3.02 6.39 -17.02
C ALA A 115 -4.06 7.50 -16.82
N ARG A 116 -5.33 7.17 -17.05
CA ARG A 116 -6.50 8.02 -16.77
C ARG A 116 -7.19 7.66 -15.46
N ARG A 117 -6.83 6.50 -14.89
CA ARG A 117 -7.32 6.01 -13.61
C ARG A 117 -6.19 5.35 -12.84
N ALA A 118 -6.14 5.57 -11.53
CA ALA A 118 -5.29 4.84 -10.61
C ALA A 118 -6.15 3.94 -9.71
N THR A 119 -5.70 2.71 -9.46
CA THR A 119 -6.32 1.79 -8.52
C THR A 119 -5.29 1.31 -7.50
N ILE A 120 -5.73 1.15 -6.26
CA ILE A 120 -4.95 0.57 -5.17
C ILE A 120 -5.84 -0.40 -4.40
N GLU A 121 -5.31 -1.56 -4.06
CA GLU A 121 -5.97 -2.51 -3.18
C GLU A 121 -5.53 -2.26 -1.74
N VAL A 122 -6.49 -2.09 -0.85
CA VAL A 122 -6.23 -1.80 0.57
C VAL A 122 -6.97 -2.82 1.40
N ARG A 123 -6.25 -3.44 2.35
CA ARG A 123 -6.88 -4.39 3.26
C ARG A 123 -7.86 -3.68 4.21
N PRO A 124 -9.06 -4.23 4.45
CA PRO A 124 -10.04 -3.63 5.35
C PRO A 124 -9.57 -3.47 6.81
N ASP A 125 -8.60 -4.28 7.24
CA ASP A 125 -7.99 -4.27 8.57
C ASP A 125 -6.84 -3.26 8.72
N ILE A 126 -6.62 -2.41 7.73
CA ILE A 126 -5.68 -1.29 7.77
C ILE A 126 -6.47 0.04 7.69
N PRO A 127 -7.13 0.48 8.79
CA PRO A 127 -8.00 1.66 8.77
C PRO A 127 -7.29 2.93 8.33
N GLN A 128 -6.01 3.07 8.63
CA GLN A 128 -5.19 4.20 8.18
C GLN A 128 -5.01 4.23 6.66
N GLY A 129 -4.87 3.08 6.01
CA GLY A 129 -4.78 2.98 4.55
C GLY A 129 -6.10 3.35 3.87
N LEU A 130 -7.22 2.89 4.43
CA LEU A 130 -8.55 3.25 3.96
C LEU A 130 -8.82 4.76 4.10
N ARG A 131 -8.48 5.35 5.26
CA ARG A 131 -8.61 6.80 5.48
C ARG A 131 -7.74 7.58 4.51
N LEU A 132 -6.48 7.20 4.35
CA LEU A 132 -5.57 7.83 3.41
C LEU A 132 -6.12 7.83 1.99
N CYS A 133 -6.58 6.67 1.48
CA CYS A 133 -7.14 6.58 0.14
C CYS A 133 -8.36 7.49 -0.03
N ARG A 134 -9.26 7.50 0.95
CA ARG A 134 -10.43 8.40 0.93
C ARG A 134 -10.01 9.87 0.94
N ASP A 135 -9.06 10.24 1.79
CA ASP A 135 -8.61 11.62 1.94
C ASP A 135 -7.87 12.10 0.67
N LEU A 136 -7.21 11.18 -0.04
CA LEU A 136 -6.67 11.39 -1.38
C LEU A 136 -7.72 11.28 -2.50
N GLY A 137 -9.01 11.14 -2.22
CA GLY A 137 -10.07 11.15 -3.23
C GLY A 137 -10.29 9.83 -3.99
N PHE A 138 -9.65 8.73 -3.56
CA PHE A 138 -10.06 7.40 -4.03
C PHE A 138 -11.47 7.10 -3.53
N SER A 139 -12.25 6.46 -4.39
CA SER A 139 -13.56 5.93 -4.03
C SER A 139 -13.52 4.40 -4.08
N PRO A 140 -14.22 3.70 -3.16
CA PRO A 140 -14.39 2.26 -3.28
C PRO A 140 -14.98 1.92 -4.66
N ASP A 141 -14.31 1.05 -5.41
CA ASP A 141 -14.90 0.43 -6.61
C ASP A 141 -15.63 -0.87 -6.21
N ARG A 142 -16.08 -1.65 -7.20
CA ARG A 142 -16.51 -3.05 -7.05
C ARG A 142 -15.36 -3.89 -6.48
N ALA A 143 -15.07 -3.73 -5.20
CA ALA A 143 -14.03 -4.46 -4.50
C ALA A 143 -14.41 -5.95 -4.48
N GLY A 144 -13.49 -6.80 -4.94
CA GLY A 144 -13.54 -8.22 -4.63
C GLY A 144 -13.21 -8.43 -3.15
N LEU A 145 -13.83 -9.43 -2.52
CA LEU A 145 -13.32 -9.95 -1.26
C LEU A 145 -12.17 -10.90 -1.57
N GLU A 146 -10.97 -10.58 -1.10
CA GLU A 146 -9.86 -11.51 -1.14
C GLU A 146 -9.95 -12.48 0.04
N TYR A 147 -10.12 -13.77 -0.26
CA TYR A 147 -10.08 -14.83 0.76
C TYR A 147 -8.65 -15.36 0.87
N ARG A 148 -8.03 -15.14 2.03
CA ARG A 148 -6.70 -15.66 2.33
C ARG A 148 -6.79 -16.85 3.28
N ARG A 149 -5.92 -17.82 3.03
CA ARG A 149 -5.70 -18.98 3.89
C ARG A 149 -4.23 -19.35 3.80
N SER A 150 -3.58 -19.52 4.95
CA SER A 150 -2.21 -20.07 4.98
C SER A 150 -2.21 -21.47 4.35
N THR A 151 -1.15 -21.79 3.61
CA THR A 151 -0.88 -23.15 3.13
C THR A 151 0.01 -23.93 4.09
N ASP A 152 0.53 -23.29 5.15
CA ASP A 152 1.30 -23.95 6.20
C ASP A 152 0.37 -24.70 7.16
N GLU A 153 0.51 -26.02 7.24
CA GLU A 153 -0.34 -26.86 8.10
C GLU A 153 -0.20 -26.54 9.60
N ALA A 154 1.00 -26.14 10.05
CA ALA A 154 1.24 -25.79 11.43
C ALA A 154 0.51 -24.49 11.80
N GLU A 155 0.62 -23.47 10.94
CA GLU A 155 -0.09 -22.20 11.11
C GLU A 155 -1.62 -22.40 11.01
N ILE A 156 -2.09 -23.23 10.07
CA ILE A 156 -3.51 -23.60 9.98
C ILE A 156 -4.00 -24.22 11.29
N GLN A 157 -3.22 -25.14 11.87
CA GLN A 157 -3.59 -25.83 13.11
C GLN A 157 -3.60 -24.87 14.30
N GLU A 158 -2.63 -23.96 14.38
CA GLU A 158 -2.57 -22.93 15.40
C GLU A 158 -3.78 -21.97 15.29
N GLN A 159 -4.08 -21.46 14.10
CA GLN A 159 -5.25 -20.59 13.89
C GLN A 159 -6.56 -21.30 14.24
N ARG A 160 -6.68 -22.59 13.95
CA ARG A 160 -7.85 -23.40 14.35
C ARG A 160 -7.95 -23.52 15.86
N GLU A 161 -6.83 -23.76 16.54
CA GLU A 161 -6.79 -23.82 18.01
C GLU A 161 -7.16 -22.48 18.63
N GLN A 162 -6.58 -21.38 18.14
CA GLN A 162 -6.93 -20.02 18.57
C GLN A 162 -8.42 -19.73 18.39
N ARG A 163 -9.04 -20.13 17.26
CA ARG A 163 -10.49 -19.98 17.03
C ARG A 163 -11.33 -20.86 17.97
N ARG A 164 -10.86 -22.08 18.27
CA ARG A 164 -11.49 -22.99 19.24
C ARG A 164 -11.49 -22.38 20.64
N VAL A 165 -10.38 -21.78 21.05
CA VAL A 165 -10.20 -21.15 22.37
C VAL A 165 -10.94 -19.80 22.47
N ALA A 166 -10.89 -18.97 21.43
CA ALA A 166 -11.53 -17.65 21.42
C ALA A 166 -13.07 -17.74 21.47
N GLY A 167 -13.64 -18.86 21.02
CA GLY A 167 -15.07 -19.08 20.92
C GLY A 167 -15.75 -18.17 19.89
N VAL A 168 -16.91 -18.59 19.40
CA VAL A 168 -17.73 -17.72 18.54
C VAL A 168 -18.44 -16.71 19.44
N LYS A 169 -18.00 -15.44 19.42
CA LYS A 169 -18.80 -14.33 19.99
C LYS A 169 -20.00 -14.06 19.10
N ALA A 170 -21.03 -14.90 19.20
CA ALA A 170 -22.33 -14.63 18.61
C ALA A 170 -22.97 -13.46 19.38
N ARG A 171 -22.94 -12.25 18.80
CA ARG A 171 -23.83 -11.18 19.26
C ARG A 171 -25.25 -11.52 18.80
N PHE A 172 -26.06 -12.03 19.72
CA PHE A 172 -27.52 -12.04 19.56
C PHE A 172 -28.03 -10.61 19.71
N GLY A 173 -28.11 -9.86 18.59
CA GLY A 173 -28.69 -8.53 18.51
C GLY A 173 -29.93 -8.56 17.62
N LYS A 174 -31.01 -7.91 18.07
CA LYS A 174 -32.30 -7.83 17.35
C LYS A 174 -32.09 -7.12 16.00
N TRP A 175 -32.20 -7.87 14.92
CA TRP A 175 -32.37 -7.31 13.57
C TRP A 175 -33.73 -6.62 13.54
N ARG A 176 -33.74 -5.31 13.29
CA ARG A 176 -34.93 -4.52 12.96
C ARG A 176 -34.83 -4.14 11.49
#